data_AF-A0A0F9NQB7-F1
#
_entry.id   AF-A0A0F9NQB7-F1
#
_cell.length_a   1.000
_cell.length_b   1.000
_cell.length_c   1.000
_cell.angle_alpha   90.00
_cell.angle_beta   90.00
_cell.angle_gamma   90.00
#
_symmetry.space_group_name_H-M   'P 1'
#
loop_
_entity.id
_entity.type
_entity.pdbx_description
1 polymer ?
#
loop_
_entity_poly.entity_id
_entity_poly.type
_entity_poly.pdbx_seq_one_letter_code
_entity_poly.pdbx_strand_id
1 'polypeptide(L)'
;LKHVLACEYNPFEAIKTNILGLQNIIEVSINNNVETVNGEPELSGGIDTNGLEFSLAANPIKGWNIRAAVGLLQAEIVSETSTNGNRPTNVPKKTASLWTSYEFQGSDTLLKGFGISTGLSHVANRYGDTNNSFELGDYTLLDAGIWYYLPPIGGSSIRLDLGVKNITDEKYYTASGGTYRISVGAPRTFFSGIRVDF
;
A
#
# COMPACT_ATOMS: atom_id res chain seq x y z
N LEU A 1 -8.87 5.16 5.47
CA LEU A 1 -7.74 5.20 6.43
C LEU A 1 -8.08 6.23 7.49
N LYS A 2 -8.38 5.80 8.72
CA LYS A 2 -8.64 6.73 9.83
C LYS A 2 -7.36 7.51 10.10
N HIS A 3 -7.42 8.83 9.99
CA HIS A 3 -6.35 9.74 10.36
C HIS A 3 -6.15 9.63 11.87
N VAL A 4 -4.97 9.21 12.30
CA VAL A 4 -4.61 9.15 13.71
C VAL A 4 -3.79 10.39 14.02
N LEU A 5 -4.47 11.45 14.47
CA LEU A 5 -3.87 12.74 14.81
C LEU A 5 -2.71 12.63 15.82
N ALA A 6 -2.74 11.59 16.67
CA ALA A 6 -1.68 11.33 17.64
C ALA A 6 -0.30 11.07 16.99
N CYS A 7 -0.26 10.52 15.76
CA CYS A 7 0.99 10.22 15.06
C CYS A 7 1.62 11.47 14.42
N GLU A 8 0.87 12.55 14.20
CA GLU A 8 1.40 13.83 13.71
C GLU A 8 2.01 14.67 14.83
N TYR A 9 1.36 14.66 16.00
CA TYR A 9 1.82 15.44 17.14
C TYR A 9 3.04 14.81 17.83
N ASN A 10 3.18 13.49 17.74
CA ASN A 10 4.24 12.76 18.44
C ASN A 10 4.72 11.54 17.61
N PRO A 11 5.32 11.77 16.42
CA PRO A 11 5.67 10.70 15.49
C PRO A 11 6.67 9.69 16.08
N PHE A 12 7.59 10.15 16.94
CA PHE A 12 8.52 9.28 17.64
C PHE A 12 7.83 8.37 18.66
N GLU A 13 6.84 8.87 19.40
CA GLU A 13 6.07 8.06 20.34
C GLU A 13 5.13 7.08 19.61
N ALA A 14 4.61 7.44 18.43
CA ALA A 14 3.87 6.50 17.59
C ALA A 14 4.75 5.35 17.07
N ILE A 15 5.97 5.66 16.61
CA ILE A 15 6.95 4.64 16.21
C ILE A 15 7.32 3.76 17.41
N LYS A 16 7.61 4.37 18.55
CA LYS A 16 7.94 3.67 19.79
C LYS A 16 6.79 2.78 20.27
N THR A 17 5.54 3.22 20.16
CA THR A 17 4.34 2.43 20.49
C THR A 17 4.20 1.23 19.56
N ASN A 18 4.47 1.38 18.26
CA ASN A 18 4.48 0.26 17.33
C ASN A 18 5.61 -0.73 17.63
N ILE A 19 6.82 -0.24 17.94
CA ILE A 19 7.96 -1.08 18.32
C ILE A 19 7.64 -1.85 19.61
N LEU A 20 7.08 -1.18 20.62
CA LEU A 20 6.67 -1.81 21.87
C LEU A 20 5.50 -2.77 21.69
N GLY A 21 4.55 -2.45 20.81
CA GLY A 21 3.42 -3.32 20.47
C GLY A 21 3.90 -4.61 19.79
N LEU A 22 4.85 -4.49 18.86
CA LEU A 22 5.47 -5.64 18.21
C LEU A 22 6.31 -6.45 19.22
N GLN A 23 7.08 -5.78 20.07
CA GLN A 23 7.84 -6.42 21.13
C GLN A 23 6.94 -7.19 22.09
N ASN A 24 5.79 -6.63 22.48
CA ASN A 24 4.80 -7.33 23.30
C ASN A 24 4.26 -8.58 22.62
N ILE A 25 4.02 -8.56 21.30
CA ILE A 25 3.57 -9.76 20.56
C ILE A 25 4.69 -10.82 20.53
N ILE A 26 5.93 -10.42 20.28
CA ILE A 26 7.10 -11.31 20.28
C ILE A 26 7.30 -11.91 21.67
N GLU A 27 7.21 -11.09 22.71
CA GLU A 27 7.39 -11.48 24.10
C GLU A 27 6.23 -12.36 24.59
N VAL A 28 4.99 -12.09 24.17
CA VAL A 28 3.85 -13.02 24.38
C VAL A 28 4.09 -14.35 23.69
N SER A 29 4.68 -14.35 22.49
CA SER A 29 5.00 -15.59 21.77
C SER A 29 6.08 -16.40 22.51
N ILE A 30 7.12 -15.73 23.01
CA ILE A 30 8.19 -16.35 23.81
C ILE A 30 7.65 -16.84 25.17
N ASN A 31 6.85 -16.03 25.87
CA ASN A 31 6.31 -16.34 27.20
C ASN A 31 5.24 -17.45 27.18
N ASN A 32 4.58 -17.67 26.04
CA ASN A 32 3.69 -18.83 25.86
C ASN A 32 4.47 -20.09 25.43
N ASN A 33 5.81 -20.09 25.52
CA ASN A 33 6.68 -21.16 25.06
C ASN A 33 6.24 -21.67 23.68
N VAL A 34 6.03 -20.74 22.74
CA VAL A 34 5.93 -21.09 21.32
C VAL A 34 7.32 -21.58 20.91
N GLU A 35 7.54 -22.86 21.17
CA GLU A 35 8.75 -23.59 20.85
C GLU A 35 8.54 -24.33 19.53
N THR A 36 9.53 -24.24 18.63
CA THR A 36 9.73 -25.26 17.60
C THR A 36 10.18 -26.54 18.31
N VAL A 37 9.33 -27.57 18.33
CA VAL A 37 9.61 -28.84 19.02
C VAL A 37 9.78 -29.96 17.99
N ASN A 38 10.94 -30.62 17.99
CA ASN A 38 11.23 -31.88 17.29
C ASN A 38 10.94 -31.94 15.78
N GLY A 39 11.27 -30.88 15.03
CA GLY A 39 11.44 -31.01 13.57
C GLY A 39 10.16 -31.21 12.74
N GLU A 40 8.95 -31.19 13.31
CA GLU A 40 7.71 -31.19 12.52
C GLU A 40 6.61 -30.36 13.23
N PRO A 41 6.28 -29.15 12.76
CA PRO A 41 4.95 -28.60 12.96
C PRO A 41 3.98 -29.33 12.02
N GLU A 42 3.18 -30.29 12.50
CA GLU A 42 2.05 -30.81 11.71
C GLU A 42 0.90 -29.78 11.64
N LEU A 43 1.12 -28.76 10.82
CA LEU A 43 0.26 -28.50 9.68
C LEU A 43 1.07 -28.99 8.48
N SER A 44 0.59 -29.97 7.71
CA SER A 44 1.25 -30.40 6.46
C SER A 44 1.22 -29.24 5.44
N GLY A 45 2.13 -28.28 5.60
CA GLY A 45 2.17 -27.03 4.84
C GLY A 45 2.28 -25.76 5.70
N GLY A 46 3.25 -24.92 5.37
CA GLY A 46 3.45 -23.55 5.86
C GLY A 46 4.01 -22.65 4.77
N ILE A 47 4.20 -21.37 5.09
CA ILE A 47 4.86 -20.41 4.20
C ILE A 47 5.99 -19.76 5.00
N ASP A 48 7.23 -19.92 4.54
CA ASP A 48 8.37 -19.16 5.03
C ASP A 48 8.48 -17.84 4.26
N THR A 49 8.70 -16.74 4.96
CA THR A 49 8.77 -15.41 4.36
C THR A 49 9.91 -14.59 4.95
N ASN A 50 10.77 -14.09 4.08
CA ASN A 50 11.87 -13.19 4.41
C ASN A 50 11.88 -12.02 3.43
N GLY A 51 12.19 -10.81 3.86
CA GLY A 51 12.12 -9.67 2.96
C GLY A 51 12.67 -8.38 3.56
N LEU A 52 12.74 -7.37 2.70
CA LEU A 52 13.10 -6.01 3.05
C LEU A 52 11.95 -5.09 2.66
N GLU A 53 11.56 -4.24 3.58
CA GLU A 53 10.59 -3.19 3.34
C GLU A 53 11.22 -1.84 3.67
N PHE A 54 11.08 -0.90 2.74
CA PHE A 54 11.48 0.47 2.92
C PHE A 54 10.27 1.37 2.73
N SER A 55 10.08 2.33 3.63
CA SER A 55 9.06 3.35 3.53
C SER A 55 9.62 4.73 3.83
N LEU A 56 9.10 5.72 3.12
CA LEU A 56 9.47 7.13 3.25
C LEU A 56 8.21 7.98 3.28
N ALA A 57 8.15 8.90 4.24
CA ALA A 57 7.20 10.00 4.25
C ALA A 57 7.97 11.30 4.49
N ALA A 58 7.79 12.29 3.61
CA ALA A 58 8.55 13.52 3.66
C ALA A 58 7.71 14.72 3.25
N ASN A 59 8.02 15.87 3.85
CA ASN A 59 7.47 17.18 3.49
C ASN A 59 8.61 18.17 3.25
N PRO A 60 9.29 18.11 2.09
CA PRO A 60 10.54 18.87 1.87
C PRO A 60 10.34 20.38 1.98
N ILE A 61 9.20 20.87 1.53
CA ILE A 61 8.76 22.27 1.63
C ILE A 61 7.28 22.31 1.98
N LYS A 62 6.81 23.45 2.48
CA LYS A 62 5.39 23.66 2.81
C LYS A 62 4.50 23.37 1.58
N GLY A 63 3.46 22.56 1.77
CA GLY A 63 2.53 22.17 0.72
C GLY A 63 2.98 20.96 -0.11
N TRP A 64 4.26 20.58 -0.12
CA TRP A 64 4.74 19.38 -0.80
C TRP A 64 4.76 18.19 0.14
N ASN A 65 4.03 17.13 -0.21
CA ASN A 65 3.98 15.88 0.52
C ASN A 65 4.44 14.74 -0.40
N ILE A 66 5.31 13.86 0.10
CA ILE A 66 5.80 12.68 -0.60
C ILE A 66 5.64 11.46 0.29
N ARG A 67 5.14 10.36 -0.27
CA ARG A 67 5.13 9.03 0.35
C ARG A 67 5.67 8.02 -0.66
N ALA A 68 6.61 7.19 -0.25
CA ALA A 68 7.13 6.11 -1.09
C ALA A 68 7.25 4.84 -0.26
N ALA A 69 7.06 3.69 -0.91
CA ALA A 69 7.32 2.40 -0.30
C ALA A 69 7.86 1.42 -1.34
N VAL A 70 8.80 0.58 -0.94
CA VAL A 70 9.34 -0.53 -1.73
C VAL A 70 9.36 -1.77 -0.86
N GLY A 71 8.85 -2.88 -1.39
CA GLY A 71 8.88 -4.18 -0.74
C GLY A 71 9.60 -5.19 -1.62
N LEU A 72 10.61 -5.86 -1.06
CA LEU A 72 11.29 -7.01 -1.65
C LEU A 72 10.97 -8.21 -0.77
N LEU A 73 10.18 -9.15 -1.29
CA LEU A 73 9.73 -10.30 -0.53
C LEU A 73 10.28 -11.58 -1.17
N GLN A 74 10.81 -12.46 -0.35
CA GLN A 74 11.06 -13.85 -0.65
C GLN A 74 10.06 -14.66 0.18
N ALA A 75 9.22 -15.43 -0.50
CA ALA A 75 8.19 -16.24 0.12
C ALA A 75 8.21 -17.61 -0.55
N GLU A 76 8.14 -18.66 0.25
CA GLU A 76 8.29 -20.05 -0.17
C GLU A 76 7.35 -20.94 0.62
N ILE A 77 6.73 -21.91 -0.06
CA ILE A 77 5.90 -22.93 0.56
C ILE A 77 6.84 -23.98 1.16
N VAL A 78 6.69 -24.21 2.46
CA VAL A 78 7.36 -25.29 3.18
C VAL A 78 6.35 -26.41 3.38
N SER A 79 6.53 -27.56 2.74
CA SER A 79 5.59 -28.69 2.82
C SER A 79 6.26 -30.01 2.44
N GLU A 80 5.64 -31.13 2.80
CA GLU A 80 6.06 -32.48 2.37
C GLU A 80 5.50 -32.89 0.99
N THR A 81 4.98 -31.92 0.21
CA THR A 81 4.33 -32.17 -1.08
C THR A 81 5.14 -31.63 -2.26
N SER A 82 4.67 -31.85 -3.48
CA SER A 82 5.33 -31.35 -4.70
C SER A 82 5.38 -29.82 -4.84
N THR A 83 4.71 -29.08 -3.94
CA THR A 83 4.77 -27.61 -3.92
C THR A 83 5.84 -27.06 -2.98
N ASN A 84 6.60 -27.93 -2.31
CA ASN A 84 7.73 -27.48 -1.50
C ASN A 84 8.73 -26.69 -2.35
N GLY A 85 9.16 -25.53 -1.88
CA GLY A 85 10.05 -24.65 -2.66
C GLY A 85 9.33 -23.70 -3.61
N ASN A 86 8.04 -23.92 -3.88
CA ASN A 86 7.28 -23.03 -4.75
C ASN A 86 6.92 -21.75 -4.02
N ARG A 87 6.77 -20.67 -4.78
CA ARG A 87 6.29 -19.41 -4.23
C ARG A 87 4.77 -19.46 -4.03
N PRO A 88 4.24 -18.92 -2.93
CA PRO A 88 2.79 -18.85 -2.74
C PRO A 88 2.08 -18.07 -3.86
N THR A 89 0.87 -18.51 -4.20
CA THR A 89 0.01 -17.82 -5.16
C THR A 89 -0.27 -16.38 -4.73
N ASN A 90 -0.38 -15.45 -5.68
CA ASN A 90 -0.64 -14.03 -5.47
C ASN A 90 0.42 -13.26 -4.67
N VAL A 91 1.60 -13.83 -4.41
CA VAL A 91 2.67 -13.16 -3.67
C VAL A 91 3.76 -12.65 -4.62
N PRO A 92 3.79 -11.34 -4.95
CA PRO A 92 4.84 -10.79 -5.82
C PRO A 92 6.20 -10.78 -5.13
N LYS A 93 7.28 -10.79 -5.92
CA LYS A 93 8.66 -10.61 -5.43
C LYS A 93 8.97 -9.16 -5.06
N LYS A 94 8.40 -8.23 -5.82
CA LYS A 94 8.70 -6.81 -5.72
C LYS A 94 7.42 -6.00 -5.80
N THR A 95 7.31 -5.02 -4.92
CA THR A 95 6.27 -3.99 -4.99
C THR A 95 6.92 -2.63 -4.82
N ALA A 96 6.38 -1.62 -5.48
CA ALA A 96 6.81 -0.25 -5.30
C ALA A 96 5.60 0.68 -5.38
N SER A 97 5.61 1.74 -4.59
CA SER A 97 4.63 2.82 -4.68
C SER A 97 5.27 4.17 -4.40
N LEU A 98 4.80 5.19 -5.09
CA LEU A 98 5.18 6.58 -4.90
C LEU A 98 3.93 7.42 -5.03
N TRP A 99 3.63 8.23 -4.03
CA TRP A 99 2.59 9.24 -4.07
C TRP A 99 3.23 10.60 -3.76
N THR A 100 3.00 11.58 -4.61
CA THR A 100 3.48 12.93 -4.39
C THR A 100 2.37 13.92 -4.66
N SER A 101 2.30 14.97 -3.84
CA SER A 101 1.27 15.98 -3.98
C SER A 101 1.76 17.35 -3.55
N TYR A 102 1.36 18.39 -4.28
CA TYR A 102 1.70 19.77 -3.96
C TYR A 102 0.44 20.61 -3.85
N GLU A 103 0.31 21.36 -2.77
CA GLU A 103 -0.73 22.37 -2.59
C GLU A 103 -0.12 23.76 -2.52
N PHE A 104 -0.64 24.68 -3.33
CA PHE A 104 -0.19 26.05 -3.38
C PHE A 104 -0.60 26.81 -2.11
N GLN A 105 0.39 27.31 -1.38
CA GLN A 105 0.21 27.95 -0.07
C GLN A 105 0.26 29.49 -0.10
N GLY A 106 0.49 30.10 -1.27
CA GLY A 106 0.67 31.55 -1.40
C GLY A 106 -0.59 32.32 -1.03
N SER A 107 -0.46 33.33 -0.16
CA SER A 107 -1.60 34.12 0.34
C SER A 107 -2.27 34.98 -0.73
N ASP A 108 -1.52 35.39 -1.76
CA ASP A 108 -1.93 36.42 -2.74
C ASP A 108 -2.09 35.87 -4.17
N THR A 109 -2.24 34.55 -4.32
CA THR A 109 -2.42 33.92 -5.64
C THR A 109 -3.81 33.31 -5.77
N LEU A 110 -4.38 33.38 -6.97
CA LEU A 110 -5.63 32.67 -7.31
C LEU A 110 -5.53 31.15 -7.11
N LEU A 111 -4.30 30.65 -7.03
CA LEU A 111 -3.98 29.24 -6.83
C LEU A 111 -3.97 28.83 -5.35
N LYS A 112 -4.16 29.73 -4.38
CA LYS A 112 -4.20 29.34 -2.97
C LYS A 112 -5.21 28.22 -2.74
N GLY A 113 -4.76 27.11 -2.14
CA GLY A 113 -5.62 25.94 -1.91
C GLY A 113 -5.90 25.10 -3.15
N PHE A 114 -5.34 25.44 -4.32
CA PHE A 114 -5.22 24.50 -5.42
C PHE A 114 -4.15 23.48 -5.08
N GLY A 115 -4.41 22.21 -5.37
CA GLY A 115 -3.41 21.18 -5.26
C GLY A 115 -3.49 20.16 -6.37
N ILE A 116 -2.36 19.50 -6.57
CA ILE A 116 -2.15 18.45 -7.56
C ILE A 116 -1.48 17.27 -6.89
N SER A 117 -1.84 16.07 -7.32
CA SER A 117 -1.22 14.83 -6.87
C SER A 117 -1.03 13.88 -8.04
N THR A 118 0.03 13.07 -7.95
CA THR A 118 0.24 11.92 -8.82
C THR A 118 0.72 10.73 -8.00
N GLY A 119 0.34 9.54 -8.45
CA GLY A 119 0.65 8.28 -7.81
C GLY A 119 1.14 7.26 -8.82
N LEU A 120 2.24 6.59 -8.50
CA LEU A 120 2.73 5.43 -9.21
C LEU A 120 2.64 4.22 -8.29
N SER A 121 2.12 3.11 -8.78
CA SER A 121 2.19 1.81 -8.09
C SER A 121 2.62 0.72 -9.05
N HIS A 122 3.55 -0.12 -8.64
CA HIS A 122 4.06 -1.24 -9.41
C HIS A 122 3.96 -2.52 -8.59
N VAL A 123 3.46 -3.57 -9.22
CA VAL A 123 3.41 -4.91 -8.67
C VAL A 123 4.04 -5.84 -9.69
N ALA A 124 5.12 -6.51 -9.29
CA ALA A 124 5.78 -7.48 -10.14
C ALA A 124 4.88 -8.69 -10.42
N ASN A 125 5.29 -9.49 -11.41
CA ASN A 125 4.67 -10.75 -11.72
C ASN A 125 4.59 -11.67 -10.49
N ARG A 126 3.56 -12.50 -10.46
CA ARG A 126 3.31 -13.43 -9.35
C ARG A 126 2.56 -14.65 -9.85
N TYR A 127 2.81 -15.79 -9.22
CA TYR A 127 2.16 -17.04 -9.59
C TYR A 127 0.67 -17.01 -9.28
N GLY A 128 -0.12 -17.62 -10.18
CA GLY A 128 -1.55 -17.75 -10.03
C GLY A 128 -2.00 -19.04 -9.33
N ASP A 129 -1.08 -19.94 -9.03
CA ASP A 129 -1.30 -21.15 -8.24
C ASP A 129 -0.05 -21.56 -7.43
N THR A 130 -0.23 -22.51 -6.51
CA THR A 130 0.84 -23.05 -5.65
C THR A 130 1.76 -24.02 -6.38
N ASN A 131 1.36 -24.55 -7.54
CA ASN A 131 2.20 -25.35 -8.42
C ASN A 131 3.17 -24.49 -9.24
N ASN A 132 3.02 -23.17 -9.20
CA ASN A 132 3.78 -22.21 -9.99
C ASN A 132 3.66 -22.48 -11.50
N SER A 133 2.51 -22.96 -11.95
CA SER A 133 2.29 -23.41 -13.34
C SER A 133 2.00 -22.26 -14.31
N PHE A 134 1.55 -21.12 -13.80
CA PHE A 134 1.34 -19.89 -14.59
C PHE A 134 1.50 -18.65 -13.72
N GLU A 135 1.76 -17.52 -14.37
CA GLU A 135 1.95 -16.22 -13.73
C GLU A 135 0.89 -15.21 -14.17
N LEU A 136 0.53 -14.32 -13.25
CA LEU A 136 -0.11 -13.05 -13.56
C LEU A 136 1.01 -12.05 -13.89
N GLY A 137 0.87 -11.37 -15.03
CA GLY A 137 1.80 -10.34 -15.47
C GLY A 137 1.99 -9.23 -14.43
N ASP A 138 3.16 -8.60 -14.46
CA ASP A 138 3.40 -7.39 -13.71
C ASP A 138 2.53 -6.25 -14.26
N TYR A 139 2.34 -5.22 -13.44
CA TYR A 139 1.62 -4.03 -13.88
C TYR A 139 2.10 -2.79 -13.14
N THR A 140 1.95 -1.65 -13.81
CA THR A 140 2.24 -0.33 -13.25
C THR A 140 1.03 0.56 -13.47
N LEU A 141 0.51 1.15 -12.39
CA LEU A 141 -0.61 2.09 -12.45
C LEU A 141 -0.12 3.50 -12.17
N LEU A 142 -0.54 4.42 -13.03
CA LEU A 142 -0.37 5.86 -12.86
C LEU A 142 -1.72 6.50 -12.54
N ASP A 143 -1.81 7.17 -11.40
CA ASP A 143 -2.98 7.88 -10.91
C ASP A 143 -2.67 9.38 -10.81
N ALA A 144 -3.68 10.23 -10.96
CA ALA A 144 -3.54 11.65 -10.72
C ALA A 144 -4.82 12.26 -10.13
N GLY A 145 -4.65 13.39 -9.47
CA GLY A 145 -5.75 14.15 -8.90
C GLY A 145 -5.41 15.62 -8.80
N ILE A 146 -6.44 16.44 -8.82
CA ILE A 146 -6.38 17.86 -8.52
C ILE A 146 -7.49 18.19 -7.53
N TRP A 147 -7.28 19.23 -6.75
CA TRP A 147 -8.31 19.79 -5.89
C TRP A 147 -8.21 21.29 -5.79
N TYR A 148 -9.28 21.91 -5.34
CA TYR A 148 -9.32 23.34 -5.06
C TYR A 148 -10.19 23.63 -3.84
N TYR A 149 -9.64 24.38 -2.88
CA TYR A 149 -10.43 24.98 -1.81
C TYR A 149 -11.07 26.28 -2.31
N LEU A 150 -12.40 26.34 -2.25
CA LEU A 150 -13.12 27.57 -2.52
C LEU A 150 -12.89 28.57 -1.38
N PRO A 151 -13.02 29.89 -1.64
CA PRO A 151 -13.06 30.89 -0.58
C PRO A 151 -14.09 30.49 0.49
N PRO A 152 -13.78 30.64 1.79
CA PRO A 152 -14.70 30.25 2.85
C PRO A 152 -16.04 30.97 2.72
N ILE A 153 -17.15 30.23 2.86
CA ILE A 153 -18.51 30.78 2.83
C ILE A 153 -19.14 30.49 4.19
N GLY A 154 -19.48 31.55 4.94
CA GLY A 154 -20.11 31.40 6.25
C GLY A 154 -19.27 30.67 7.30
N GLY A 155 -17.94 30.70 7.16
CA GLY A 155 -17.01 29.96 8.05
C GLY A 155 -16.71 28.53 7.60
N SER A 156 -17.49 27.98 6.66
CA SER A 156 -17.26 26.64 6.13
C SER A 156 -16.18 26.62 5.06
N SER A 157 -15.36 25.57 5.07
CA SER A 157 -14.38 25.28 4.02
C SER A 157 -14.98 24.28 3.03
N ILE A 158 -14.91 24.59 1.74
CA ILE A 158 -15.40 23.70 0.67
C ILE A 158 -14.23 23.33 -0.22
N ARG A 159 -14.04 22.03 -0.44
CA ARG A 159 -13.06 21.49 -1.38
C ARG A 159 -13.73 20.73 -2.50
N LEU A 160 -13.30 21.00 -3.72
CA LEU A 160 -13.67 20.25 -4.91
C LEU A 160 -12.50 19.34 -5.30
N ASP A 161 -12.78 18.08 -5.58
CA ASP A 161 -11.81 17.07 -5.98
C ASP A 161 -12.16 16.53 -7.36
N LEU A 162 -11.14 16.38 -8.20
CA LEU A 162 -11.22 15.65 -9.47
C LEU A 162 -10.02 14.73 -9.58
N GLY A 163 -10.23 13.51 -10.04
CA GLY A 163 -9.12 12.59 -10.23
C GLY A 163 -9.40 11.49 -11.22
N VAL A 164 -8.33 10.81 -11.58
CA VAL A 164 -8.30 9.71 -12.52
C VAL A 164 -7.36 8.64 -11.96
N LYS A 165 -7.87 7.42 -11.89
CA LYS A 165 -7.07 6.22 -11.61
C LYS A 165 -6.76 5.50 -12.91
N ASN A 166 -5.59 4.86 -12.97
CA ASN A 166 -5.13 4.10 -14.13
C ASN A 166 -5.21 4.94 -15.42
N ILE A 167 -4.49 6.07 -15.47
CA ILE A 167 -4.50 7.04 -16.58
C ILE A 167 -4.13 6.37 -17.91
N THR A 168 -3.18 5.45 -17.87
CA THR A 168 -2.67 4.70 -19.02
C THR A 168 -3.65 3.64 -19.52
N ASP A 169 -4.77 3.42 -18.81
CA ASP A 169 -5.77 2.40 -19.12
C ASP A 169 -5.15 0.99 -19.22
N GLU A 170 -4.23 0.71 -18.30
CA GLU A 170 -3.54 -0.57 -18.18
C GLU A 170 -4.55 -1.69 -17.93
N LYS A 171 -4.44 -2.79 -18.66
CA LYS A 171 -5.23 -4.00 -18.42
C LYS A 171 -4.41 -4.97 -17.59
N TYR A 172 -4.79 -5.13 -16.34
CA TYR A 172 -4.02 -5.88 -15.37
C TYR A 172 -4.88 -6.88 -14.60
N TYR A 173 -4.23 -7.86 -13.99
CA TYR A 173 -4.87 -8.90 -13.18
C TYR A 173 -4.45 -8.72 -11.73
N THR A 174 -5.41 -8.69 -10.81
CA THR A 174 -5.20 -8.32 -9.40
C THR A 174 -5.05 -9.53 -8.49
N ALA A 175 -5.67 -10.65 -8.83
CA ALA A 175 -5.57 -11.88 -8.06
C ALA A 175 -5.98 -13.09 -8.91
N SER A 176 -5.52 -14.27 -8.50
CA SER A 176 -5.94 -15.57 -8.99
C SER A 176 -6.56 -16.39 -7.87
N GLY A 177 -7.73 -16.98 -8.13
CA GLY A 177 -8.31 -18.07 -7.37
C GLY A 177 -8.10 -19.44 -8.05
N GLY A 178 -7.08 -19.56 -8.89
CA GLY A 178 -6.81 -20.68 -9.79
C GLY A 178 -7.09 -20.34 -11.26
N THR A 179 -6.71 -21.23 -12.17
CA THR A 179 -6.64 -21.00 -13.63
C THR A 179 -7.92 -20.43 -14.26
N TYR A 180 -9.10 -20.75 -13.71
CA TYR A 180 -10.39 -20.32 -14.25
C TYR A 180 -11.00 -19.11 -13.52
N ARG A 181 -10.32 -18.56 -12.52
CA ARG A 181 -10.84 -17.49 -11.66
C ARG A 181 -9.79 -16.41 -11.51
N ILE A 182 -9.68 -15.56 -12.51
CA ILE A 182 -8.72 -14.45 -12.52
C ILE A 182 -9.47 -13.13 -12.34
N SER A 183 -9.12 -12.37 -11.31
CA SER A 183 -9.66 -11.05 -11.05
C SER A 183 -8.98 -10.03 -11.95
N VAL A 184 -9.78 -9.27 -12.69
CA VAL A 184 -9.33 -8.17 -13.54
C VAL A 184 -9.33 -6.87 -12.74
N GLY A 185 -8.29 -6.06 -12.94
CA GLY A 185 -8.19 -4.73 -12.37
C GLY A 185 -9.23 -3.76 -12.92
N ALA A 186 -9.47 -2.67 -12.19
CA ALA A 186 -10.39 -1.64 -12.66
C ALA A 186 -9.80 -0.93 -13.90
N PRO A 187 -10.60 -0.68 -14.95
CA PRO A 187 -10.16 0.14 -16.07
C PRO A 187 -9.95 1.59 -15.60
N ARG A 188 -9.47 2.45 -16.51
CA ARG A 188 -9.36 3.88 -16.22
C ARG A 188 -10.66 4.43 -15.63
N THR A 189 -10.55 5.01 -14.44
CA THR A 189 -11.72 5.45 -13.66
C THR A 189 -11.58 6.91 -13.27
N PHE A 190 -12.57 7.72 -13.64
CA PHE A 190 -12.67 9.11 -13.22
C PHE A 190 -13.52 9.22 -11.97
N PHE A 191 -13.17 10.14 -11.08
CA PHE A 191 -13.96 10.44 -9.89
C PHE A 191 -13.95 11.93 -9.61
N SER A 192 -15.03 12.39 -8.99
CA SER A 192 -15.16 13.74 -8.46
C SER A 192 -15.70 13.68 -7.04
N GLY A 193 -15.40 14.72 -6.26
CA GLY A 193 -15.85 14.81 -4.88
C GLY A 193 -16.05 16.25 -4.44
N ILE A 194 -16.93 16.43 -3.47
CA ILE A 194 -17.09 17.68 -2.74
C ILE A 194 -16.94 17.35 -1.26
N ARG A 195 -16.08 18.10 -0.57
CA ARG A 195 -15.94 18.04 0.89
C ARG A 195 -16.34 19.37 1.47
N VAL A 196 -17.13 19.33 2.54
CA VAL A 196 -17.55 20.50 3.30
C VAL A 196 -17.18 20.27 4.75
N ASP A 197 -16.39 21.19 5.31
CA ASP A 197 -16.01 21.21 6.72
C ASP A 197 -16.67 22.43 7.38
N PHE A 198 -17.38 22.21 8.50
CA PHE A 198 -18.17 23.21 9.24
C PHE A 198 -17.48 23.68 10.51
#